data_AF-A0A6C0LFT6-F1
#
_entry.id   AF-A0A6C0LFT6-F1
#
_cell.length_a   1.000
_cell.length_b   1.000
_cell.length_c   1.000
_cell.angle_alpha   90.00
_cell.angle_beta   90.00
_cell.angle_gamma   90.00
#
_symmetry.space_group_name_H-M   'P 1'
#
loop_
_entity.id
_entity.type
_entity.pdbx_description
1 polymer ?
#
loop_
_entity_poly.entity_id
_entity_poly.type
_entity_poly.pdbx_seq_one_letter_code
_entity_poly.pdbx_strand_id
1 'polypeptide(L)'
;MHKKYIQMAAYGFIGITIYILFKRNPQQSRELVSQASTFLKYLPIDKTAINLVSPILSSCDNNDISRTTKIISSGKSTCKRSVSETKKKWVASEQNWKCGECREQLPAWFEVDHIVRLADGGSNEVDNLVAYCRTCHGKKTMMENL
;
A
#
# COMPACT_ATOMS: atom_id res chain seq x y z
N MET A 1 10.13 40.16 -22.95
CA MET A 1 8.72 40.34 -22.52
C MET A 1 7.78 39.20 -23.01
N HIS A 2 7.97 38.60 -24.19
CA HIS A 2 7.04 37.57 -24.72
C HIS A 2 7.10 36.16 -24.07
N LYS A 3 8.22 35.77 -23.45
CA LYS A 3 8.37 34.40 -22.88
C LYS A 3 7.30 34.06 -21.83
N LYS A 4 6.91 35.04 -20.99
CA LYS A 4 5.88 34.85 -19.96
C LYS A 4 4.50 34.60 -20.57
N TYR A 5 4.15 35.34 -21.62
CA TYR A 5 2.86 35.17 -22.31
C TYR A 5 2.76 33.82 -23.03
N ILE A 6 3.86 33.35 -23.61
CA ILE A 6 3.91 32.02 -24.24
C ILE A 6 3.76 30.91 -23.19
N GLN A 7 4.37 31.05 -22.01
CA GLN A 7 4.17 30.10 -20.90
C GLN A 7 2.71 30.07 -20.42
N MET A 8 2.08 31.24 -20.24
CA MET A 8 0.67 31.32 -19.83
C MET A 8 -0.27 30.72 -20.88
N ALA A 9 0.00 30.96 -22.17
CA ALA A 9 -0.76 30.39 -23.26
C ALA A 9 -0.59 28.85 -23.34
N ALA A 10 0.61 28.32 -23.08
CA ALA A 10 0.85 26.89 -23.07
C ALA A 10 0.07 26.17 -21.95
N TYR A 11 0.08 26.71 -20.73
CA TYR A 11 -0.73 26.15 -19.63
C TYR A 11 -2.23 26.26 -19.90
N GLY A 12 -2.68 27.38 -20.49
CA GLY A 12 -4.06 27.56 -20.91
C GLY A 12 -4.49 26.52 -21.95
N PHE A 13 -3.63 26.26 -22.95
CA PHE A 13 -3.90 25.27 -23.99
C PHE A 13 -4.00 23.85 -23.39
N ILE A 14 -3.05 23.44 -22.56
CA ILE A 14 -3.07 22.13 -21.88
C ILE A 14 -4.36 21.98 -21.05
N GLY A 15 -4.72 23.01 -20.28
CA GLY A 15 -5.94 23.01 -19.48
C GLY A 15 -7.21 22.88 -20.33
N ILE A 16 -7.31 23.62 -21.43
CA ILE A 16 -8.45 23.57 -22.36
C ILE A 16 -8.53 22.21 -23.07
N THR A 17 -7.40 21.66 -23.50
CA THR A 17 -7.35 20.34 -24.12
C THR A 17 -7.85 19.26 -23.15
N ILE A 18 -7.36 19.26 -21.91
CA ILE A 18 -7.81 18.32 -20.88
C ILE A 18 -9.31 18.52 -20.59
N TYR A 19 -9.77 19.77 -20.43
CA TYR A 19 -11.17 20.08 -20.16
C TYR A 19 -12.11 19.57 -21.27
N ILE A 20 -11.77 19.78 -22.53
CA ILE A 20 -12.55 19.31 -23.67
C ILE A 20 -12.55 17.77 -23.72
N LEU A 21 -11.41 17.13 -23.45
CA LEU A 21 -11.29 15.67 -23.48
C LEU A 21 -12.17 15.01 -22.41
N PHE A 22 -12.18 15.56 -21.19
CA PHE A 22 -13.08 15.11 -20.12
C PHE A 22 -14.56 15.36 -20.42
N LYS A 23 -14.90 16.51 -21.03
CA LYS A 23 -16.29 16.87 -21.33
C LYS A 23 -16.86 16.12 -22.54
N ARG A 24 -16.04 15.80 -23.53
CA ARG A 24 -16.49 15.20 -24.79
C ARG A 24 -16.72 13.69 -24.67
N ASN A 25 -15.85 12.98 -23.94
CA ASN A 25 -15.93 11.52 -23.78
C ASN A 25 -15.90 11.11 -22.29
N PRO A 26 -17.02 11.24 -21.55
CA PRO A 26 -17.08 10.88 -20.13
C PRO A 26 -16.91 9.36 -19.86
N GLN A 27 -17.18 8.50 -20.85
CA GLN A 27 -16.96 7.05 -20.75
C GLN A 27 -15.48 6.69 -20.93
N GLN A 28 -14.84 7.17 -21.99
CA GLN A 28 -13.45 6.85 -22.31
C GLN A 28 -12.45 7.45 -21.30
N SER A 29 -12.74 8.62 -20.73
CA SER A 29 -11.93 9.21 -19.67
C SER A 29 -11.95 8.37 -18.39
N ARG A 30 -13.10 7.77 -18.03
CA ARG A 30 -13.19 6.80 -16.92
C ARG A 30 -12.36 5.55 -17.20
N GLU A 31 -12.40 5.07 -18.44
CA GLU A 31 -11.64 3.89 -18.86
C GLU A 31 -10.11 4.14 -18.80
N LEU A 32 -9.64 5.29 -19.30
CA LEU A 32 -8.23 5.70 -19.19
C LEU A 32 -7.76 5.81 -17.74
N VAL A 33 -8.58 6.40 -16.86
CA VAL A 33 -8.26 6.50 -15.44
C VAL A 33 -8.27 5.12 -14.76
N SER A 34 -9.17 4.21 -15.16
CA SER A 34 -9.22 2.83 -14.64
C SER A 34 -8.05 1.96 -15.09
N GLN A 35 -7.56 2.17 -16.31
CA GLN A 35 -6.35 1.51 -16.81
C GLN A 35 -5.11 2.08 -16.13
N ALA A 36 -5.06 3.40 -15.92
CA ALA A 36 -3.99 4.05 -15.17
C ALA A 36 -3.94 3.59 -13.70
N SER A 37 -5.08 3.40 -13.03
CA SER A 37 -5.11 2.91 -11.65
C SER A 37 -4.60 1.46 -11.53
N THR A 38 -4.90 0.62 -12.52
CA THR A 38 -4.37 -0.74 -12.60
C THR A 38 -2.85 -0.73 -12.76
N PHE A 39 -2.31 0.18 -13.56
CA PHE A 39 -0.87 0.32 -13.75
C PHE A 39 -0.16 0.91 -12.51
N LEU A 40 -0.78 1.88 -11.84
CA LEU A 40 -0.27 2.47 -10.59
C LEU A 40 -0.10 1.43 -9.47
N LYS A 41 -0.88 0.34 -9.47
CA LYS A 41 -0.73 -0.77 -8.52
C LYS A 41 0.63 -1.48 -8.60
N TYR A 42 1.25 -1.47 -9.78
CA TYR A 42 2.55 -2.11 -10.02
C TYR A 42 3.72 -1.14 -9.94
N LEU A 43 3.45 0.14 -9.69
CA LEU A 43 4.49 1.13 -9.44
C LEU A 43 4.78 1.20 -7.94
N PRO A 44 6.06 1.18 -7.52
CA PRO A 44 6.42 1.41 -6.13
C PRO A 44 6.17 2.89 -5.81
N ILE A 45 4.96 3.22 -5.39
CA ILE A 45 4.59 4.58 -5.02
C ILE A 45 5.02 4.79 -3.56
N ASP A 46 5.88 5.79 -3.37
CA ASP A 46 6.37 6.20 -2.07
C ASP A 46 5.23 6.58 -1.10
N LYS A 47 5.34 6.19 0.18
CA LYS A 47 4.36 6.45 1.23
C LYS A 47 4.04 7.95 1.36
N THR A 48 5.00 8.83 1.03
CA THR A 48 4.82 10.29 1.03
C THR A 48 3.95 10.77 -0.14
N ALA A 49 4.13 10.22 -1.34
CA ALA A 49 3.32 10.54 -2.51
C ALA A 49 1.84 10.19 -2.27
N ILE A 50 1.56 9.04 -1.65
CA ILE A 50 0.19 8.59 -1.35
C ILE A 50 -0.55 9.59 -0.45
N ASN A 51 0.12 10.16 0.56
CA ASN A 51 -0.49 11.17 1.43
C ASN A 51 -0.80 12.48 0.70
N LEU A 52 -0.04 12.78 -0.37
CA LEU A 52 -0.16 14.01 -1.14
C LEU A 52 -1.28 13.94 -2.18
N VAL A 53 -1.52 12.75 -2.77
CA VAL A 53 -2.63 12.51 -3.72
C VAL A 53 -3.89 11.92 -3.08
N SER A 54 -3.84 11.52 -1.81
CA SER A 54 -4.98 11.02 -1.00
C SER A 54 -6.28 11.84 -1.16
N PRO A 55 -6.27 13.19 -1.11
CA PRO A 55 -7.49 13.99 -1.24
C PRO A 55 -8.13 13.88 -2.63
N ILE A 56 -7.32 13.74 -3.68
CA ILE A 56 -7.77 13.63 -5.07
C ILE A 56 -8.26 12.20 -5.34
N LEU A 57 -7.54 11.19 -4.85
CA LEU A 57 -7.93 9.79 -4.96
C LEU A 57 -9.21 9.48 -4.17
N SER A 58 -9.47 10.19 -3.06
CA SER A 58 -10.67 9.96 -2.25
C SER A 58 -11.98 10.37 -2.95
N SER A 59 -11.94 11.16 -4.03
CA SER A 59 -13.12 11.45 -4.88
C SER A 59 -13.30 10.44 -6.01
N CYS A 60 -12.26 9.66 -6.32
CA CYS A 60 -12.32 8.56 -7.28
C CYS A 60 -12.63 7.28 -6.52
N ASP A 61 -13.92 6.99 -6.36
CA ASP A 61 -14.49 5.86 -5.62
C ASP A 61 -13.63 4.59 -5.65
N ASN A 62 -12.94 4.33 -4.54
CA ASN A 62 -12.22 3.09 -4.27
C ASN A 62 -12.12 2.89 -2.75
N ASN A 63 -13.14 2.24 -2.17
CA ASN A 63 -13.12 1.79 -0.78
C ASN A 63 -11.83 1.00 -0.42
N ASP A 64 -11.20 0.36 -1.40
CA ASP A 64 -9.99 -0.45 -1.23
C ASP A 64 -8.71 0.34 -0.97
N ILE A 65 -8.61 1.56 -1.49
CA ILE A 65 -7.43 2.41 -1.28
C ILE A 65 -7.45 2.98 0.15
N SER A 66 -8.59 3.50 0.60
CA SER A 66 -8.75 3.99 1.98
C SER A 66 -8.49 2.88 3.02
N ARG A 67 -8.90 1.64 2.73
CA ARG A 67 -8.63 0.47 3.57
C ARG A 67 -7.14 0.15 3.63
N THR A 68 -6.45 0.18 2.50
CA THR A 68 -5.00 -0.07 2.43
C THR A 68 -4.21 0.98 3.23
N THR A 69 -4.54 2.26 3.06
CA THR A 69 -3.87 3.36 3.79
C THR A 69 -4.10 3.26 5.30
N LYS A 70 -5.31 2.88 5.74
CA LYS A 70 -5.61 2.63 7.15
C LYS A 70 -4.82 1.45 7.71
N ILE A 71 -4.66 0.35 6.97
CA ILE A 71 -3.88 -0.81 7.42
C ILE A 71 -2.40 -0.42 7.62
N ILE A 72 -1.82 0.30 6.67
CA ILE A 72 -0.41 0.76 6.73
C ILE A 72 -0.20 1.75 7.89
N SER A 73 -1.14 2.66 8.14
CA SER A 73 -1.00 3.71 9.17
C SER A 73 -1.43 3.29 10.58
N SER A 74 -2.06 2.13 10.75
CA SER A 74 -2.67 1.67 12.02
C SER A 74 -1.70 1.39 13.20
N GLY A 75 -0.39 1.49 13.00
CA GLY A 75 0.64 1.18 14.02
C GLY A 75 0.95 2.30 15.02
N LYS A 76 0.56 3.55 14.76
CA LYS A 76 1.12 4.73 15.46
C LYS A 76 0.56 5.05 16.85
N SER A 77 -0.55 4.45 17.28
CA SER A 77 -1.29 4.95 18.47
C SER A 77 -1.75 3.90 19.49
N THR A 78 -1.46 2.61 19.31
CA THR A 78 -1.92 1.59 20.28
C THR A 78 -0.84 0.62 20.72
N CYS A 79 -0.59 0.58 22.02
CA CYS A 79 0.18 -0.45 22.72
C CYS A 79 -0.64 -1.75 22.78
N LYS A 80 -0.84 -2.40 21.63
CA LYS A 80 -1.36 -3.77 21.58
C LYS A 80 -0.24 -4.68 21.08
N ARG A 81 0.02 -5.77 21.82
CA ARG A 81 0.96 -6.82 21.40
C ARG A 81 0.45 -7.63 20.21
N SER A 82 -0.84 -7.53 19.88
CA SER A 82 -1.48 -8.27 18.80
C SER A 82 -1.74 -7.40 17.57
N VAL A 83 -1.41 -7.94 16.40
CA VAL A 83 -1.75 -7.39 15.09
C VAL A 83 -3.16 -7.84 14.66
N SER A 84 -3.90 -6.99 13.94
CA SER A 84 -5.25 -7.31 13.48
C SER A 84 -5.25 -8.44 12.43
N GLU A 85 -6.30 -9.26 12.41
CA GLU A 85 -6.44 -10.37 11.46
C GLU A 85 -6.34 -9.93 9.99
N THR A 86 -6.90 -8.76 9.67
CA THR A 86 -6.77 -8.17 8.32
C THR A 86 -5.33 -7.83 7.97
N LYS A 87 -4.56 -7.29 8.93
CA LYS A 87 -3.14 -6.99 8.73
C LYS A 87 -2.33 -8.28 8.54
N LYS A 88 -2.66 -9.35 9.28
CA LYS A 88 -2.02 -10.66 9.10
C LYS A 88 -2.24 -11.22 7.69
N LYS A 89 -3.48 -11.18 7.20
CA LYS A 89 -3.83 -11.61 5.83
C LYS A 89 -3.14 -10.75 4.77
N TRP A 90 -3.02 -9.45 5.01
CA TRP A 90 -2.31 -8.55 4.11
C TRP A 90 -0.83 -8.92 3.99
N VAL A 91 -0.13 -9.13 5.12
CA VAL A 91 1.29 -9.55 5.14
C VAL A 91 1.47 -10.90 4.42
N ALA A 92 0.60 -11.87 4.66
CA ALA A 92 0.65 -13.16 3.98
C ALA A 92 0.42 -13.03 2.46
N SER A 93 -0.52 -12.17 2.04
CA SER A 93 -0.78 -11.90 0.62
C SER A 93 0.42 -11.24 -0.06
N GLU A 94 1.07 -10.28 0.60
CA GLU A 94 2.27 -9.61 0.08
C GLU A 94 3.42 -10.60 -0.14
N GLN A 95 3.53 -11.61 0.75
CA GLN A 95 4.51 -12.70 0.64
C GLN A 95 4.10 -13.81 -0.34
N ASN A 96 3.09 -13.56 -1.19
CA ASN A 96 2.52 -14.55 -2.11
C ASN A 96 2.10 -15.84 -1.41
N TRP A 97 1.64 -15.74 -0.16
CA TRP A 97 1.30 -16.86 0.70
C TRP A 97 2.44 -17.88 0.86
N LYS A 98 3.69 -17.42 0.90
CA LYS A 98 4.87 -18.25 1.15
C LYS A 98 5.53 -17.87 2.47
N CYS A 99 6.05 -18.88 3.16
CA CYS A 99 6.76 -18.70 4.42
C CYS A 99 8.04 -17.88 4.23
N GLY A 100 8.30 -16.92 5.12
CA GLY A 100 9.51 -16.10 5.07
C GLY A 100 10.83 -16.87 5.23
N GLU A 101 10.80 -18.06 5.85
CA GLU A 101 11.99 -18.88 6.08
C GLU A 101 12.14 -20.00 5.04
N CYS A 102 11.20 -20.97 5.03
CA CYS A 102 11.28 -22.14 4.16
C CYS A 102 10.75 -21.91 2.74
N ARG A 103 10.09 -20.78 2.46
CA ARG A 103 9.47 -20.42 1.17
C ARG A 103 8.40 -21.39 0.65
N GLU A 104 7.95 -22.32 1.47
CA GLU A 104 6.80 -23.20 1.18
C GLU A 104 5.48 -22.44 1.31
N GLN A 105 4.42 -22.98 0.70
CA GLN A 105 3.07 -22.42 0.77
C GLN A 105 2.59 -22.37 2.23
N LEU A 106 2.11 -21.20 2.66
CA LEU A 106 1.55 -20.99 4.00
C LEU A 106 0.21 -21.74 4.14
N PRO A 107 0.04 -22.53 5.22
CA PRO A 107 -1.24 -23.16 5.53
C PRO A 107 -2.24 -22.12 6.05
N ALA A 108 -3.52 -22.49 6.15
CA ALA A 108 -4.57 -21.62 6.68
C ALA A 108 -4.30 -21.12 8.12
N TRP A 109 -3.55 -21.90 8.91
CA TRP A 109 -3.16 -21.62 10.29
C TRP A 109 -1.73 -21.06 10.40
N PHE A 110 -1.32 -20.22 9.46
CA PHE A 110 -0.04 -19.52 9.52
C PHE A 110 0.00 -18.50 10.67
N GLU A 111 1.21 -18.12 11.07
CA GLU A 111 1.45 -17.13 12.11
C GLU A 111 2.22 -15.95 11.54
N VAL A 112 1.92 -14.75 12.04
CA VAL A 112 2.65 -13.53 11.67
C VAL A 112 3.39 -13.07 12.90
N ASP A 113 4.68 -12.85 12.72
CA ASP A 113 5.61 -12.50 13.76
C ASP A 113 6.39 -11.24 13.38
N HIS A 114 6.95 -10.57 14.38
CA HIS A 114 7.75 -9.38 14.16
C HIS A 114 9.18 -9.75 13.73
N ILE A 115 9.76 -9.01 12.79
CA ILE A 115 11.17 -9.18 12.38
C ILE A 115 12.07 -8.80 13.56
N VAL A 116 11.84 -7.61 14.11
CA VAL A 116 12.42 -7.13 15.37
C VAL A 116 11.35 -7.18 16.44
N ARG A 117 11.63 -7.85 17.56
CA ARG A 117 10.67 -8.01 18.66
C ARG A 117 10.29 -6.65 19.23
N LEU A 118 9.07 -6.53 19.72
CA LEU A 118 8.61 -5.32 20.44
C LEU A 118 9.47 -5.01 21.68
N ALA A 119 10.04 -6.02 22.33
CA ALA A 119 10.93 -5.83 23.49
C ALA A 119 12.26 -5.15 23.12
N ASP A 120 12.74 -5.39 21.89
CA ASP A 120 14.01 -4.88 21.38
C ASP A 120 13.85 -3.55 20.62
N GLY A 121 12.70 -2.89 20.78
CA GLY A 121 12.37 -1.63 20.09
C GLY A 121 11.68 -1.82 18.72
N GLY A 122 11.22 -3.03 18.41
CA GLY A 122 10.42 -3.30 17.22
C GLY A 122 9.05 -2.61 17.23
N SER A 123 8.45 -2.50 16.06
CA SER A 123 7.20 -1.76 15.83
C SER A 123 6.08 -2.63 15.25
N ASN A 124 4.86 -2.09 15.24
CA ASN A 124 3.67 -2.77 14.69
C ASN A 124 3.38 -2.41 13.23
N GLU A 125 4.36 -1.84 12.52
CA GLU A 125 4.24 -1.54 11.10
C GLU A 125 4.34 -2.82 10.26
N VAL A 126 3.70 -2.80 9.10
CA VAL A 126 3.71 -3.94 8.16
C VAL A 126 5.11 -4.32 7.70
N ASP A 127 6.04 -3.36 7.66
CA ASP A 127 7.43 -3.57 7.26
C ASP A 127 8.20 -4.43 8.29
N ASN A 128 7.77 -4.42 9.56
CA ASN A 128 8.37 -5.21 10.64
C ASN A 128 7.62 -6.53 10.86
N LEU A 129 6.76 -6.98 9.94
CA LEU A 129 5.98 -8.21 10.08
C LEU A 129 6.31 -9.21 8.98
N VAL A 130 6.44 -10.49 9.36
CA VAL A 130 6.65 -11.60 8.43
C VAL A 130 5.72 -12.76 8.75
N ALA A 131 5.18 -13.41 7.71
CA ALA A 131 4.38 -14.62 7.87
C ALA A 131 5.26 -15.88 7.83
N TYR A 132 5.07 -16.75 8.81
CA TYR A 132 5.79 -18.01 8.95
C TYR A 132 4.82 -19.19 9.04
N CYS A 133 5.29 -20.36 8.60
CA CYS A 133 4.63 -21.62 8.95
C CYS A 133 4.90 -21.95 10.43
N ARG A 134 4.03 -22.75 11.05
CA ARG A 134 4.13 -23.14 12.47
C ARG A 134 5.48 -23.75 12.83
N THR A 135 6.06 -24.53 11.92
CA THR A 135 7.36 -25.19 12.12
C THR A 135 8.50 -24.17 12.17
N CYS A 136 8.58 -23.26 11.20
CA CYS A 136 9.61 -22.23 11.15
C CYS A 136 9.45 -21.22 12.30
N HIS A 137 8.22 -20.86 12.63
CA HIS A 137 7.94 -19.97 13.74
C HIS A 137 8.39 -20.58 15.07
N GLY A 138 8.02 -21.84 15.34
CA GLY A 138 8.47 -22.56 16.54
C GLY A 138 10.00 -22.65 16.63
N LYS A 139 10.67 -22.94 15.51
CA LYS A 139 12.15 -22.95 15.45
C LYS A 139 12.74 -21.58 15.82
N LYS A 140 12.20 -20.49 15.26
CA LYS A 140 12.63 -19.12 15.57
C LYS A 140 12.46 -18.82 17.06
N THR A 141 11.28 -19.06 17.62
CA THR A 141 11.00 -18.85 19.05
C THR A 141 11.95 -19.65 19.94
N MET A 142 12.29 -20.89 19.57
CA MET A 142 13.26 -21.69 20.33
C MET A 142 14.67 -21.08 20.28
N MET A 143 15.12 -20.61 19.10
CA MET A 143 16.45 -20.02 18.95
C MET A 143 16.59 -18.67 19.68
N GLU A 144 15.51 -17.91 19.81
CA GLU A 144 15.54 -16.60 20.50
C GLU A 144 15.53 -16.70 22.03
N ASN A 145 15.11 -17.83 22.59
CA ASN A 145 15.06 -18.06 24.03
C ASN A 145 16.23 -18.92 24.55
N LEU A 146 17.23 -19.18 23.70
CA LEU A 146 18.46 -19.89 24.04
C LEU A 146 19.54 -18.89 24.43
#